data_AF-A0A836C1L6-F1
#
_entry.id   AF-A0A836C1L6-F1
#
_cell.length_a   1.000
_cell.length_b   1.000
_cell.length_c   1.000
_cell.angle_alpha   90.00
_cell.angle_beta   90.00
_cell.angle_gamma   90.00
#
_symmetry.space_group_name_H-M   'P 1'
#
loop_
_entity.id
_entity.type
_entity.pdbx_description
1 polymer ?
#
loop_
_entity_poly.entity_id
_entity_poly.type
_entity_poly.pdbx_seq_one_letter_code
_entity_poly.pdbx_strand_id
1 'polypeptide(L)'
;MWLRSLIVTLQVVLGLWRSAEGAADANERLIGWGGETYVPAGGGERYPSLHSADEGWRKGWIQTIAWKPRAVVYHNFLSDQECKHIIQLAGPTMKRSSVVSADKNNGSHFIDDIRTSFGTFIKRNHDPVVAAIEKRLSLWSHLPVIHQEHMQVLRYGITNKYGAHTDGLNRTATVLMYLVAPDAGGETAFVHSAWSHPQLRAEAEAEEWSDCARGHVAYKPKRGDALFFFDRLPDGQTADKHSEHTGCPVLGGVKWNAVKWIRAVPYRPEEWEESLKKAPAPEPDPGLCLDYDKGCQKWADGGECTRNVHYMVGGDYHKGHCRRACRTCEPCEEGDMVCFRRNRANAGYLNYDPAELQGL
;
A
#
# COMPACT_ATOMS: atom_id res chain seq x y z
N MET A 1 -47.70 31.12 46.30
CA MET A 1 -47.23 30.93 44.91
C MET A 1 -45.73 31.24 44.78
N TRP A 2 -44.89 30.75 45.70
CA TRP A 2 -43.42 30.91 45.71
C TRP A 2 -42.75 29.73 46.44
N LEU A 3 -43.19 28.49 46.17
CA LEU A 3 -42.58 27.31 46.80
C LEU A 3 -42.65 26.03 45.94
N ARG A 4 -42.78 26.18 44.62
CA ARG A 4 -42.74 25.06 43.66
C ARG A 4 -41.62 25.15 42.61
N SER A 5 -40.83 26.23 42.59
CA SER A 5 -39.73 26.40 41.63
C SER A 5 -38.33 26.08 42.19
N LEU A 6 -38.20 25.64 43.44
CA LEU A 6 -36.89 25.30 44.02
C LEU A 6 -36.60 23.79 44.12
N ILE A 7 -37.61 22.93 43.91
CA ILE A 7 -37.47 21.47 44.05
C ILE A 7 -37.14 20.79 42.71
N VAL A 8 -37.44 21.42 41.58
CA VAL A 8 -37.13 20.86 40.26
C VAL A 8 -35.66 21.10 39.86
N THR A 9 -35.00 22.11 40.42
CA THR A 9 -33.60 22.42 40.07
C THR A 9 -32.56 21.62 40.87
N LEU A 10 -32.94 21.00 42.00
CA LEU A 10 -32.01 20.22 42.83
C LEU A 10 -31.94 18.73 42.43
N GLN A 11 -32.98 18.17 41.79
CA GLN A 11 -32.94 16.78 41.30
C GLN A 11 -32.21 16.62 39.96
N VAL A 12 -32.03 17.70 39.18
CA VAL A 12 -31.23 17.64 37.94
C VAL A 12 -29.73 17.71 38.23
N VAL A 13 -29.30 18.35 39.34
CA VAL A 13 -27.87 18.45 39.70
C VAL A 13 -27.36 17.19 40.43
N LEU A 14 -28.21 16.49 41.18
CA LEU A 14 -27.83 15.22 41.83
C LEU A 14 -27.99 13.97 40.92
N GLY A 15 -28.75 14.07 39.84
CA GLY A 15 -28.83 13.03 38.79
C GLY A 15 -27.63 13.02 37.83
N LEU A 16 -26.83 14.08 37.82
CA LEU A 16 -25.64 14.21 36.97
C LEU A 16 -24.32 13.91 37.70
N TRP A 17 -24.38 13.47 38.98
CA TRP A 17 -23.21 13.13 39.79
C TRP A 17 -23.18 11.66 40.27
N ARG A 18 -24.03 10.80 39.70
CA ARG A 18 -24.05 9.35 40.03
C ARG A 18 -23.78 8.38 38.88
N SER A 19 -23.24 8.88 37.78
CA SER A 19 -22.71 8.03 36.69
C SER A 19 -21.34 8.50 36.21
N ALA A 20 -20.51 9.00 37.13
CA ALA A 20 -19.12 9.36 36.88
C ALA A 20 -18.14 8.57 37.78
N GLU A 21 -18.57 7.42 38.29
CA GLU A 21 -17.71 6.41 38.93
C GLU A 21 -17.63 5.17 38.03
N GLY A 22 -17.14 5.40 36.81
CA GLY A 22 -16.78 4.36 35.84
C GLY A 22 -15.65 4.77 34.91
N ALA A 23 -15.09 5.98 35.08
CA ALA A 23 -14.01 6.53 34.26
C ALA A 23 -12.67 6.59 35.03
N ALA A 24 -12.42 5.58 35.86
CA ALA A 24 -11.15 5.39 36.57
C ALA A 24 -10.42 4.11 36.14
N ASP A 25 -10.89 3.43 35.09
CA ASP A 25 -10.17 2.31 34.51
C ASP A 25 -9.68 2.70 33.11
N ALA A 26 -8.37 2.68 32.92
CA ALA A 26 -7.70 3.08 31.69
C ALA A 26 -7.82 2.00 30.61
N ASN A 27 -9.01 1.42 30.43
CA ASN A 27 -9.26 0.31 29.53
C ASN A 27 -10.62 0.46 28.89
N GLU A 28 -10.70 1.12 27.73
CA GLU A 28 -11.76 0.79 26.78
C GLU A 28 -11.52 1.31 25.35
N ARG A 29 -11.91 0.47 24.37
CA ARG A 29 -12.43 0.78 23.01
C ARG A 29 -11.60 0.54 21.75
N LEU A 30 -10.46 -0.15 21.80
CA LEU A 30 -9.76 -0.54 20.57
C LEU A 30 -9.39 -2.02 20.59
N ILE A 31 -9.88 -2.79 19.60
CA ILE A 31 -9.47 -4.17 19.37
C ILE A 31 -7.94 -4.16 19.14
N GLY A 32 -7.18 -4.91 19.95
CA GLY A 32 -5.72 -5.00 19.88
C GLY A 32 -4.94 -3.98 20.73
N TRP A 33 -5.61 -3.16 21.54
CA TRP A 33 -4.95 -2.15 22.39
C TRP A 33 -4.24 -2.74 23.62
N GLY A 34 -4.71 -3.88 24.13
CA GLY A 34 -4.15 -4.58 25.30
C GLY A 34 -3.19 -5.74 25.00
N GLY A 35 -2.82 -5.99 23.74
CA GLY A 35 -1.96 -7.13 23.40
C GLY A 35 -2.62 -8.50 23.42
N GLU A 36 -3.93 -8.53 23.23
CA GLU A 36 -4.70 -9.75 23.09
C GLU A 36 -4.28 -10.47 21.80
N THR A 37 -3.30 -11.38 21.92
CA THR A 37 -3.13 -12.47 20.97
C THR A 37 -4.39 -13.31 21.06
N TYR A 38 -5.31 -13.15 20.12
CA TYR A 38 -6.49 -14.00 20.03
C TYR A 38 -6.05 -15.42 19.69
N VAL A 39 -5.95 -16.26 20.72
CA VAL A 39 -5.91 -17.71 20.60
C VAL A 39 -7.33 -18.20 20.88
N PRO A 40 -8.08 -18.73 19.90
CA PRO A 40 -9.43 -19.21 20.15
C PRO A 40 -9.36 -20.48 21.00
N ALA A 41 -9.45 -20.33 22.31
CA ALA A 41 -9.83 -21.41 23.22
C ALA A 41 -11.37 -21.46 23.27
N GLY A 42 -11.94 -22.53 22.71
CA GLY A 42 -13.25 -23.07 23.09
C GLY A 42 -14.48 -22.16 22.98
N GLY A 43 -15.28 -22.40 21.94
CA GLY A 43 -16.75 -22.28 21.94
C GLY A 43 -17.40 -21.02 22.55
N GLY A 44 -17.85 -20.10 21.69
CA GLY A 44 -18.81 -19.07 22.09
C GLY A 44 -18.98 -17.96 21.05
N GLU A 45 -20.12 -17.98 20.37
CA GLU A 45 -20.74 -16.96 19.51
C GLU A 45 -19.97 -16.44 18.28
N ARG A 46 -20.47 -16.87 17.12
CA ARG A 46 -20.09 -16.40 15.78
C ARG A 46 -20.54 -14.95 15.59
N TYR A 47 -19.59 -14.02 15.56
CA TYR A 47 -19.77 -12.82 14.75
C TYR A 47 -19.61 -13.23 13.28
N PRO A 48 -20.59 -12.96 12.39
CA PRO A 48 -20.44 -13.28 10.98
C PRO A 48 -19.27 -12.45 10.45
N SER A 49 -18.26 -13.13 9.89
CA SER A 49 -17.35 -12.49 8.96
C SER A 49 -18.19 -11.77 7.92
N LEU A 50 -17.76 -10.57 7.50
CA LEU A 50 -18.37 -9.79 6.42
C LEU A 50 -18.31 -10.48 5.04
N HIS A 51 -18.07 -11.78 5.02
CA HIS A 51 -17.93 -12.64 3.87
C HIS A 51 -18.77 -13.89 4.10
N SER A 52 -19.74 -14.11 3.21
CA SER A 52 -20.40 -15.39 3.02
C SER A 52 -19.35 -16.46 2.79
N ALA A 53 -19.60 -17.65 3.31
CA ALA A 53 -18.82 -18.84 3.03
C ALA A 53 -18.92 -19.18 1.54
N ASP A 54 -18.09 -18.54 0.72
CA ASP A 54 -17.82 -18.93 -0.66
C ASP A 54 -16.43 -19.59 -0.73
N GLU A 55 -16.37 -20.60 -1.58
CA GLU A 55 -15.39 -21.66 -1.64
C GLU A 55 -13.92 -21.15 -1.74
N GLY A 56 -13.09 -21.54 -0.76
CA GLY A 56 -11.63 -21.43 -0.86
C GLY A 56 -10.95 -20.30 -0.07
N TRP A 57 -11.69 -19.42 0.61
CA TRP A 57 -11.06 -18.38 1.44
C TRP A 57 -10.50 -18.95 2.75
N ARG A 58 -9.17 -18.83 2.96
CA ARG A 58 -8.52 -19.21 4.22
C ARG A 58 -8.93 -18.24 5.33
N LYS A 59 -9.38 -18.76 6.49
CA LYS A 59 -9.72 -17.93 7.65
C LYS A 59 -8.52 -17.06 8.04
N GLY A 60 -8.70 -15.74 8.00
CA GLY A 60 -7.66 -14.80 8.39
C GLY A 60 -7.55 -14.63 9.91
N TRP A 61 -6.38 -14.20 10.37
CA TRP A 61 -6.10 -13.93 11.80
C TRP A 61 -5.03 -12.85 11.93
N ILE A 62 -4.92 -12.27 13.13
CA ILE A 62 -4.09 -11.10 13.39
C ILE A 62 -2.94 -11.45 14.35
N GLN A 63 -1.72 -11.03 14.00
CA GLN A 63 -0.50 -11.20 14.80
C GLN A 63 0.16 -9.85 15.08
N THR A 64 0.27 -9.45 16.35
CA THR A 64 1.08 -8.27 16.71
C THR A 64 2.55 -8.66 16.78
N ILE A 65 3.41 -8.08 15.95
CA ILE A 65 4.85 -8.39 15.91
C ILE A 65 5.70 -7.38 16.67
N ALA A 66 5.23 -6.14 16.84
CA ALA A 66 5.88 -5.13 17.67
C ALA A 66 4.86 -4.15 18.29
N TRP A 67 5.24 -3.60 19.45
CA TRP A 67 4.54 -2.48 20.10
C TRP A 67 5.13 -1.12 19.77
N LYS A 68 6.40 -1.10 19.35
CA LYS A 68 7.15 0.09 18.92
C LYS A 68 7.88 -0.24 17.61
N PRO A 69 7.37 0.18 16.44
CA PRO A 69 6.08 0.83 16.28
C PRO A 69 4.99 -0.21 16.57
N ARG A 70 3.74 0.22 16.70
CA ARG A 70 2.64 -0.74 16.65
C ARG A 70 2.64 -1.35 15.25
N ALA A 71 3.03 -2.61 15.14
CA ALA A 71 3.13 -3.35 13.89
C ALA A 71 2.38 -4.68 14.02
N VAL A 72 1.46 -4.91 13.10
CA VAL A 72 0.46 -5.98 13.14
C VAL A 72 0.32 -6.59 11.76
N VAL A 73 0.35 -7.92 11.70
CA VAL A 73 0.12 -8.67 10.47
C VAL A 73 -1.31 -9.20 10.47
N TYR A 74 -2.02 -9.01 9.37
CA TYR A 74 -3.26 -9.71 9.08
C TYR A 74 -2.97 -10.80 8.04
N HIS A 75 -2.99 -12.05 8.50
CA HIS A 75 -2.81 -13.22 7.66
C HIS A 75 -4.03 -13.50 6.80
N ASN A 76 -3.81 -13.88 5.54
CA ASN A 76 -4.85 -14.09 4.51
C ASN A 76 -5.78 -12.87 4.37
N PHE A 77 -5.20 -11.66 4.29
CA PHE A 77 -5.96 -10.41 4.10
C PHE A 77 -6.51 -10.26 2.68
N LEU A 78 -5.75 -10.68 1.67
CA LEU A 78 -6.14 -10.70 0.26
C LEU A 78 -6.35 -12.15 -0.22
N SER A 79 -7.28 -12.35 -1.15
CA SER A 79 -7.30 -13.61 -1.93
C SER A 79 -6.20 -13.63 -2.98
N ASP A 80 -5.97 -14.83 -3.51
CA ASP A 80 -5.13 -15.03 -4.68
C ASP A 80 -5.70 -14.27 -5.91
N GLN A 81 -7.03 -14.21 -6.09
CA GLN A 81 -7.65 -13.42 -7.16
C GLN A 81 -7.42 -11.92 -6.98
N GLU A 82 -7.52 -11.40 -5.76
CA GLU A 82 -7.23 -9.99 -5.46
C GLU A 82 -5.75 -9.66 -5.72
N CYS A 83 -4.83 -10.53 -5.30
CA CYS A 83 -3.40 -10.39 -5.60
C CYS A 83 -3.15 -10.32 -7.11
N LYS A 84 -3.72 -11.26 -7.86
CA LYS A 84 -3.59 -11.32 -9.33
C LYS A 84 -4.17 -10.09 -10.01
N HIS A 85 -5.34 -9.63 -9.56
CA HIS A 85 -6.01 -8.45 -10.09
C HIS A 85 -5.17 -7.18 -9.93
N ILE A 86 -4.61 -6.95 -8.73
CA ILE A 86 -3.72 -5.81 -8.48
C ILE A 86 -2.51 -5.84 -9.43
N ILE A 87 -1.90 -7.01 -9.63
CA ILE A 87 -0.73 -7.14 -10.51
C ILE A 87 -1.11 -6.90 -11.97
N GLN A 88 -2.27 -7.37 -12.43
CA GLN A 88 -2.75 -7.14 -13.79
C GLN A 88 -3.00 -5.66 -14.08
N LEU A 89 -3.55 -4.92 -13.11
CA LEU A 89 -3.72 -3.47 -13.23
C LEU A 89 -2.37 -2.73 -13.28
N ALA A 90 -1.41 -3.18 -12.48
CA ALA A 90 -0.14 -2.49 -12.30
C ALA A 90 0.90 -2.80 -13.39
N GLY A 91 1.01 -4.07 -13.80
CA GLY A 91 2.04 -4.58 -14.71
C GLY A 91 2.26 -3.73 -15.99
N PRO A 92 1.20 -3.32 -16.70
CA PRO A 92 1.34 -2.52 -17.92
C PRO A 92 2.07 -1.20 -17.73
N THR A 93 2.00 -0.57 -16.55
CA THR A 93 2.49 0.80 -16.31
C THR A 93 3.72 0.89 -15.39
N MET A 94 4.33 -0.25 -15.05
CA MET A 94 5.54 -0.30 -14.21
C MET A 94 6.73 0.42 -14.82
N LYS A 95 7.31 1.37 -14.08
CA LYS A 95 8.60 2.03 -14.40
C LYS A 95 9.56 1.93 -13.23
N ARG A 96 10.84 2.27 -13.45
CA ARG A 96 11.84 2.30 -12.38
C ARG A 96 11.38 3.23 -11.25
N SER A 97 11.31 2.71 -10.03
CA SER A 97 10.85 3.50 -8.88
C SER A 97 11.82 4.62 -8.54
N SER A 98 11.26 5.77 -8.17
CA SER A 98 11.98 6.91 -7.63
C SER A 98 11.76 7.07 -6.13
N VAL A 99 12.60 7.89 -5.50
CA VAL A 99 12.47 8.37 -4.12
C VAL A 99 12.18 9.87 -4.12
N VAL A 100 11.49 10.36 -3.09
CA VAL A 100 11.23 11.80 -2.88
C VAL A 100 12.36 12.34 -2.00
N SER A 101 13.06 13.38 -2.45
CA SER A 101 14.12 14.01 -1.64
C SER A 101 13.52 14.74 -0.43
N ALA A 102 14.05 14.48 0.76
CA ALA A 102 13.76 15.28 1.96
C ALA A 102 14.45 16.67 1.89
N ASP A 103 15.58 16.77 1.19
CA ASP A 103 16.45 17.96 1.19
C ASP A 103 16.03 19.02 0.16
N LYS A 104 15.19 18.65 -0.80
CA LYS A 104 14.63 19.57 -1.79
C LYS A 104 13.16 19.80 -1.46
N ASN A 105 12.85 20.92 -0.81
CA ASN A 105 11.50 21.40 -0.48
C ASN A 105 10.54 21.55 -1.69
N ASN A 106 10.85 21.01 -2.88
CA ASN A 106 9.95 20.94 -4.02
C ASN A 106 9.33 19.55 -4.26
N GLY A 107 9.65 18.52 -3.46
CA GLY A 107 9.10 17.17 -3.64
C GLY A 107 9.59 16.45 -4.91
N SER A 108 10.75 16.81 -5.45
CA SER A 108 11.29 16.20 -6.67
C SER A 108 11.64 14.72 -6.47
N HIS A 109 11.20 13.92 -7.43
CA HIS A 109 11.47 12.50 -7.52
C HIS A 109 12.81 12.25 -8.23
N PHE A 110 13.67 11.39 -7.69
CA PHE A 110 14.91 10.98 -8.35
C PHE A 110 15.13 9.46 -8.26
N ILE A 111 15.86 8.90 -9.21
CA ILE A 111 16.26 7.48 -9.20
C ILE A 111 17.47 7.36 -8.28
N ASP A 112 17.36 6.49 -7.27
CA ASP A 112 18.38 6.24 -6.25
C ASP A 112 18.63 4.73 -6.11
N ASP A 113 19.85 4.37 -5.71
CA ASP A 113 20.26 3.01 -5.37
C ASP A 113 19.70 2.55 -4.01
N ILE A 114 19.16 3.50 -3.22
CA ILE A 114 18.41 3.18 -2.00
C ILE A 114 17.16 2.37 -2.32
N ARG A 115 16.45 2.66 -3.42
CA ARG A 115 15.24 1.94 -3.85
C ARG A 115 15.40 1.43 -5.26
N THR A 116 15.57 0.12 -5.41
CA THR A 116 15.88 -0.52 -6.71
C THR A 116 14.72 -1.22 -7.41
N SER A 117 13.49 -1.03 -6.93
CA SER A 117 12.26 -1.62 -7.48
C SER A 117 11.79 -0.98 -8.79
N PHE A 118 10.85 -1.66 -9.44
CA PHE A 118 9.90 -1.06 -10.37
C PHE A 118 8.58 -0.77 -9.64
N GLY A 119 7.84 0.25 -10.06
CA GLY A 119 6.58 0.62 -9.42
C GLY A 119 5.64 1.42 -10.30
N THR A 120 4.39 1.46 -9.87
CA THR A 120 3.32 2.31 -10.41
C THR A 120 2.29 2.61 -9.32
N PHE A 121 1.29 3.42 -9.66
CA PHE A 121 0.17 3.74 -8.77
C PHE A 121 -1.16 3.35 -9.39
N ILE A 122 -1.98 2.63 -8.63
CA ILE A 122 -3.39 2.40 -8.94
C ILE A 122 -4.20 3.46 -8.20
N LYS A 123 -5.04 4.18 -8.94
CA LYS A 123 -5.90 5.22 -8.39
C LYS A 123 -6.87 4.65 -7.35
N ARG A 124 -7.35 5.51 -6.46
CA ARG A 124 -8.36 5.11 -5.48
C ARG A 124 -9.68 4.86 -6.17
N ASN A 125 -10.48 3.92 -5.66
CA ASN A 125 -11.73 3.50 -6.30
C ASN A 125 -11.57 3.18 -7.80
N HIS A 126 -10.43 2.59 -8.20
CA HIS A 126 -10.15 2.30 -9.61
C HIS A 126 -11.21 1.40 -10.24
N ASP A 127 -11.61 0.37 -9.51
CA ASP A 127 -12.67 -0.56 -9.84
C ASP A 127 -13.28 -1.16 -8.56
N PRO A 128 -14.35 -1.98 -8.66
CA PRO A 128 -15.00 -2.57 -7.48
C PRO A 128 -14.09 -3.46 -6.61
N VAL A 129 -13.08 -4.11 -7.18
CA VAL A 129 -12.15 -4.98 -6.42
C VAL A 129 -11.22 -4.13 -5.59
N VAL A 130 -10.61 -3.10 -6.20
CA VAL A 130 -9.77 -2.13 -5.50
C VAL A 130 -10.56 -1.41 -4.41
N ALA A 131 -11.80 -0.97 -4.71
CA ALA A 131 -12.66 -0.31 -3.73
C ALA A 131 -13.01 -1.21 -2.54
N ALA A 132 -13.25 -2.50 -2.78
CA ALA A 132 -13.51 -3.47 -1.71
C ALA A 132 -12.29 -3.65 -0.78
N ILE A 133 -11.08 -3.71 -1.36
CA ILE A 133 -9.83 -3.79 -0.59
C ILE A 133 -9.62 -2.51 0.23
N GLU A 134 -9.81 -1.33 -0.36
CA GLU A 134 -9.69 -0.03 0.33
C GLU A 134 -10.67 0.09 1.50
N LYS A 135 -11.90 -0.40 1.32
CA LYS A 135 -12.91 -0.48 2.39
C LYS A 135 -12.49 -1.46 3.48
N ARG A 136 -11.96 -2.63 3.12
CA ARG A 136 -11.44 -3.62 4.10
C ARG A 136 -10.29 -3.04 4.92
N LEU A 137 -9.36 -2.32 4.28
CA LEU A 137 -8.28 -1.59 4.94
C LEU A 137 -8.82 -0.54 5.90
N SER A 138 -9.87 0.19 5.51
CA SER A 138 -10.51 1.21 6.36
C SER A 138 -11.16 0.59 7.60
N LEU A 139 -11.84 -0.55 7.46
CA LEU A 139 -12.45 -1.27 8.57
C LEU A 139 -11.40 -1.81 9.55
N TRP A 140 -10.28 -2.33 9.04
CA TRP A 140 -9.21 -2.89 9.89
C TRP A 140 -8.39 -1.80 10.58
N SER A 141 -8.01 -0.75 9.85
CA SER A 141 -7.19 0.35 10.39
C SER A 141 -7.98 1.35 11.24
N HIS A 142 -9.31 1.34 11.14
CA HIS A 142 -10.21 2.38 11.65
C HIS A 142 -9.91 3.78 11.09
N LEU A 143 -9.25 3.87 9.92
CA LEU A 143 -8.98 5.13 9.23
C LEU A 143 -9.84 5.24 7.97
N PRO A 144 -10.49 6.39 7.69
CA PRO A 144 -11.41 6.53 6.55
C PRO A 144 -10.74 6.30 5.20
N VAL A 145 -11.47 5.73 4.23
CA VAL A 145 -10.98 5.52 2.86
C VAL A 145 -10.47 6.82 2.21
N ILE A 146 -11.15 7.95 2.47
CA ILE A 146 -10.77 9.27 1.91
C ILE A 146 -9.39 9.77 2.39
N HIS A 147 -8.83 9.18 3.46
CA HIS A 147 -7.49 9.49 3.95
C HIS A 147 -6.39 8.66 3.29
N GLN A 148 -6.78 7.58 2.60
CA GLN A 148 -5.82 6.71 1.93
C GLN A 148 -5.27 7.41 0.69
N GLU A 149 -3.99 7.18 0.37
CA GLU A 149 -3.35 7.58 -0.89
C GLU A 149 -3.71 6.60 -2.02
N HIS A 150 -3.25 6.87 -3.25
CA HIS A 150 -3.24 5.84 -4.29
C HIS A 150 -2.45 4.61 -3.85
N MET A 151 -2.88 3.43 -4.30
CA MET A 151 -2.18 2.19 -3.99
C MET A 151 -0.88 2.14 -4.80
N GLN A 152 0.27 2.13 -4.14
CA GLN A 152 1.54 1.98 -4.83
C GLN A 152 1.86 0.50 -4.99
N VAL A 153 2.02 0.01 -6.22
CA VAL A 153 2.39 -1.39 -6.48
C VAL A 153 3.85 -1.44 -6.89
N LEU A 154 4.58 -2.43 -6.36
CA LEU A 154 6.03 -2.54 -6.49
C LEU A 154 6.45 -3.96 -6.83
N ARG A 155 7.51 -4.05 -7.64
CA ARG A 155 8.15 -5.29 -8.06
C ARG A 155 9.65 -5.22 -7.78
N TYR A 156 10.15 -6.20 -7.03
CA TYR A 156 11.55 -6.37 -6.67
C TYR A 156 12.05 -7.68 -7.28
N GLY A 157 12.98 -7.60 -8.23
CA GLY A 157 13.74 -8.77 -8.68
C GLY A 157 14.91 -9.06 -7.75
N ILE A 158 15.69 -10.10 -8.09
CA ILE A 158 16.91 -10.47 -7.35
C ILE A 158 17.80 -9.23 -7.16
N THR A 159 18.37 -9.08 -5.96
CA THR A 159 19.15 -7.93 -5.46
C THR A 159 18.38 -6.62 -5.22
N ASN A 160 17.15 -6.47 -5.74
CA ASN A 160 16.40 -5.24 -5.52
C ASN A 160 16.02 -5.10 -4.05
N LYS A 161 16.09 -3.87 -3.53
CA LYS A 161 15.89 -3.54 -2.12
C LYS A 161 15.26 -2.16 -1.94
N TYR A 162 14.89 -1.86 -0.70
CA TYR A 162 14.64 -0.50 -0.23
C TYR A 162 15.37 -0.30 1.10
N GLY A 163 16.41 0.54 1.12
CA GLY A 163 17.13 0.90 2.35
C GLY A 163 16.23 1.43 3.46
N ALA A 164 16.76 1.46 4.68
CA ALA A 164 16.03 1.93 5.85
C ALA A 164 15.48 3.35 5.65
N HIS A 165 14.20 3.54 5.95
CA HIS A 165 13.51 4.81 5.83
C HIS A 165 12.27 4.86 6.72
N THR A 166 11.74 6.07 6.91
CA THR A 166 10.38 6.30 7.41
C THR A 166 9.49 6.73 6.25
N ASP A 167 8.21 6.36 6.24
CA ASP A 167 7.30 6.74 5.15
C ASP A 167 7.00 8.25 5.10
N GLY A 168 7.16 8.95 6.23
CA GLY A 168 7.19 10.41 6.30
C GLY A 168 5.93 11.11 5.78
N LEU A 169 6.11 12.33 5.26
CA LEU A 169 5.07 13.11 4.56
C LEU A 169 3.73 13.24 5.29
N ASN A 170 3.69 13.40 6.62
CA ASN A 170 2.43 13.46 7.38
C ASN A 170 1.51 12.23 7.19
N ARG A 171 2.09 11.07 6.86
CA ARG A 171 1.40 9.78 6.94
C ARG A 171 1.24 9.39 8.40
N THR A 172 0.11 8.79 8.71
CA THR A 172 -0.25 8.29 10.03
C THR A 172 0.09 6.82 10.16
N ALA A 173 -0.16 6.07 9.10
CA ALA A 173 0.06 4.64 9.09
C ALA A 173 0.20 4.09 7.67
N THR A 174 0.78 2.91 7.58
CA THR A 174 1.13 2.23 6.35
C THR A 174 0.69 0.78 6.39
N VAL A 175 0.12 0.31 5.28
CA VAL A 175 -0.20 -1.09 5.06
C VAL A 175 0.58 -1.62 3.86
N LEU A 176 1.40 -2.65 4.09
CA LEU A 176 2.14 -3.40 3.08
C LEU A 176 1.41 -4.73 2.83
N MET A 177 0.79 -4.87 1.66
CA MET A 177 0.12 -6.10 1.22
C MET A 177 1.06 -6.90 0.32
N TYR A 178 1.31 -8.16 0.65
CA TYR A 178 2.24 -9.02 -0.09
C TYR A 178 1.51 -9.81 -1.17
N LEU A 179 1.79 -9.51 -2.43
CA LEU A 179 1.09 -10.07 -3.60
C LEU A 179 1.79 -11.33 -4.13
N VAL A 180 3.13 -11.31 -4.13
CA VAL A 180 3.98 -12.47 -4.45
C VAL A 180 5.10 -12.52 -3.42
N ALA A 181 5.27 -13.68 -2.80
CA ALA A 181 6.36 -13.95 -1.88
C ALA A 181 7.61 -14.38 -2.67
N PRO A 182 8.79 -13.82 -2.39
CA PRO A 182 10.04 -14.30 -2.96
C PRO A 182 10.42 -15.66 -2.36
N ASP A 183 11.27 -16.41 -3.05
CA ASP A 183 11.77 -17.71 -2.56
C ASP A 183 12.75 -17.52 -1.40
N ALA A 184 13.51 -16.43 -1.41
CA ALA A 184 14.44 -16.05 -0.34
C ALA A 184 14.65 -14.54 -0.25
N GLY A 185 14.90 -14.04 0.97
CA GLY A 185 15.06 -12.62 1.25
C GLY A 185 13.76 -11.83 1.13
N GLY A 186 13.86 -10.52 0.85
CA GLY A 186 12.70 -9.66 0.63
C GLY A 186 11.89 -9.35 1.88
N GLU A 187 12.41 -9.60 3.08
CA GLU A 187 11.75 -9.30 4.35
C GLU A 187 11.45 -7.81 4.51
N THR A 188 10.41 -7.48 5.29
CA THR A 188 10.24 -6.13 5.83
C THR A 188 10.77 -6.14 7.26
N ALA A 189 11.83 -5.38 7.54
CA ALA A 189 12.46 -5.34 8.85
C ALA A 189 12.39 -3.94 9.48
N PHE A 190 12.07 -3.88 10.76
CA PHE A 190 12.05 -2.65 11.56
C PHE A 190 13.35 -2.52 12.34
N VAL A 191 14.17 -1.53 11.98
CA VAL A 191 15.59 -1.47 12.38
C VAL A 191 15.79 -1.05 13.84
N HIS A 192 14.77 -0.46 14.46
CA HIS A 192 14.81 0.06 15.83
C HIS A 192 13.82 -0.60 16.78
N SER A 193 13.19 -1.71 16.36
CA SER A 193 12.10 -2.35 17.10
C SER A 193 12.52 -3.56 17.91
N ALA A 194 11.63 -3.96 18.83
CA ALA A 194 11.72 -5.21 19.58
C ALA A 194 10.42 -6.00 19.41
N TRP A 195 10.56 -7.33 19.41
CA TRP A 195 9.43 -8.25 19.30
C TRP A 195 8.42 -8.00 20.42
N SER A 196 7.14 -8.06 20.08
CA SER A 196 6.02 -7.82 21.00
C SER A 196 5.94 -8.85 22.14
N HIS A 197 6.52 -10.05 21.94
CA HIS A 197 6.47 -11.15 22.89
C HIS A 197 7.75 -12.01 22.85
N PRO A 198 8.28 -12.51 24.00
CA PRO A 198 9.49 -13.32 24.03
C PRO A 198 9.43 -14.60 23.19
N GLN A 199 8.25 -15.22 23.09
CA GLN A 199 8.02 -16.42 22.30
C GLN A 199 8.17 -16.13 20.80
N LEU A 200 7.64 -15.00 20.32
CA LEU A 200 7.82 -14.57 18.93
C LEU A 200 9.29 -14.29 18.62
N ARG A 201 10.02 -13.72 19.58
CA ARG A 201 11.46 -13.56 19.46
C ARG A 201 12.17 -14.90 19.34
N ALA A 202 11.86 -15.86 20.21
CA ALA A 202 12.47 -17.18 20.19
C ALA A 202 12.15 -17.95 18.90
N GLU A 203 10.90 -17.86 18.41
CA GLU A 203 10.49 -18.40 17.10
C GLU A 203 11.29 -17.76 15.97
N ALA A 204 11.41 -16.43 15.94
CA ALA A 204 12.20 -15.73 14.95
C ALA A 204 13.69 -16.12 15.03
N GLU A 205 14.29 -16.23 16.21
CA GLU A 205 15.69 -16.63 16.37
C GLU A 205 15.96 -18.08 15.90
N ALA A 206 14.93 -18.92 15.84
CA ALA A 206 15.02 -20.29 15.31
C ALA A 206 14.84 -20.38 13.79
N GLU A 207 14.37 -19.31 13.14
CA GLU A 207 14.19 -19.25 11.68
C GLU A 207 15.46 -18.78 10.95
N GLU A 208 15.59 -19.18 9.68
CA GLU A 208 16.63 -18.62 8.80
C GLU A 208 16.22 -17.24 8.27
N TRP A 209 17.04 -16.22 8.53
CA TRP A 209 16.83 -14.85 8.05
C TRP A 209 17.96 -14.40 7.14
N SER A 210 17.64 -13.54 6.17
CA SER A 210 18.67 -12.78 5.45
C SER A 210 19.49 -11.95 6.44
N ASP A 211 20.74 -11.64 6.06
CA ASP A 211 21.61 -10.80 6.90
C ASP A 211 21.01 -9.41 7.19
N CYS A 212 20.14 -8.92 6.30
CA CYS A 212 19.41 -7.68 6.48
C CYS A 212 18.33 -7.75 7.56
N ALA A 213 17.65 -8.89 7.71
CA ALA A 213 16.54 -9.06 8.65
C ALA A 213 17.00 -9.61 10.01
N ARG A 214 18.13 -10.33 10.04
CA ARG A 214 18.64 -11.00 11.24
C ARG A 214 18.86 -10.00 12.38
N GLY A 215 18.30 -10.30 13.55
CA GLY A 215 18.44 -9.48 14.75
C GLY A 215 17.45 -8.30 14.84
N HIS A 216 16.59 -8.11 13.84
CA HIS A 216 15.52 -7.11 13.85
C HIS A 216 14.14 -7.77 14.06
N VAL A 217 13.13 -6.96 14.38
CA VAL A 217 11.75 -7.39 14.16
C VAL A 217 11.53 -7.38 12.66
N ALA A 218 11.21 -8.54 12.09
CA ALA A 218 11.06 -8.66 10.66
C ALA A 218 9.88 -9.58 10.32
N TYR A 219 9.35 -9.36 9.13
CA TYR A 219 8.28 -10.19 8.60
C TYR A 219 8.66 -10.73 7.22
N LYS A 220 8.60 -12.05 7.08
CA LYS A 220 8.78 -12.76 5.81
C LYS A 220 7.51 -12.64 4.97
N PRO A 221 7.56 -12.07 3.75
CA PRO A 221 6.41 -11.95 2.89
C PRO A 221 5.73 -13.30 2.69
N LYS A 222 4.42 -13.34 2.94
CA LYS A 222 3.56 -14.46 2.56
C LYS A 222 2.45 -13.91 1.69
N ARG A 223 2.19 -14.56 0.56
CA ARG A 223 1.15 -14.12 -0.36
C ARG A 223 -0.19 -14.00 0.37
N GLY A 224 -0.86 -12.87 0.16
CA GLY A 224 -2.16 -12.56 0.75
C GLY A 224 -2.09 -11.90 2.12
N ASP A 225 -0.95 -11.93 2.80
CA ASP A 225 -0.80 -11.28 4.10
C ASP A 225 -0.62 -9.76 3.96
N ALA A 226 -1.05 -9.02 4.98
CA ALA A 226 -0.87 -7.57 5.05
C ALA A 226 -0.20 -7.16 6.37
N LEU A 227 0.92 -6.44 6.29
CA LEU A 227 1.60 -5.84 7.44
C LEU A 227 1.15 -4.39 7.58
N PHE A 228 0.54 -4.06 8.71
CA PHE A 228 0.11 -2.73 9.09
C PHE A 228 0.98 -2.19 10.21
N PHE A 229 1.47 -0.96 10.07
CA PHE A 229 2.17 -0.27 11.15
C PHE A 229 1.87 1.22 11.18
N PHE A 230 2.02 1.83 12.36
CA PHE A 230 1.86 3.26 12.53
C PHE A 230 3.19 3.99 12.33
N ASP A 231 3.17 5.05 11.53
CA ASP A 231 4.29 5.98 11.32
C ASP A 231 4.38 7.05 12.42
N ARG A 232 3.33 7.16 13.24
CA ARG A 232 3.16 8.18 14.26
C ARG A 232 2.80 7.61 15.62
N LEU A 233 3.23 8.31 16.66
CA LEU A 233 2.79 8.04 18.03
C LEU A 233 1.28 8.31 18.19
N PRO A 234 0.64 7.78 19.25
CA PRO A 234 -0.79 7.99 19.49
C PRO A 234 -1.23 9.45 19.63
N ASP A 235 -0.30 10.39 19.82
CA ASP A 235 -0.58 11.83 19.82
C ASP A 235 -0.96 12.38 18.43
N GLY A 236 -0.79 11.58 17.37
CA GLY A 236 -1.08 11.94 15.98
C GLY A 236 -0.10 12.95 15.36
N GLN A 237 0.86 13.46 16.13
CA GLN A 237 1.74 14.57 15.75
C GLN A 237 3.20 14.15 15.65
N THR A 238 3.66 13.27 16.53
CA THR A 238 5.06 12.88 16.61
C THR A 238 5.32 11.68 15.73
N ALA A 239 6.34 11.76 14.86
CA ALA A 239 6.81 10.60 14.09
C ALA A 239 7.37 9.53 15.04
N ASP A 240 7.01 8.27 14.83
CA ASP A 240 7.55 7.16 15.61
C ASP A 240 8.86 6.67 14.98
N LYS A 241 10.00 6.97 15.60
CA LYS A 241 11.32 6.52 15.12
C LYS A 241 11.44 4.99 14.97
N HIS A 242 10.63 4.23 15.69
CA HIS A 242 10.66 2.77 15.58
C HIS A 242 10.03 2.29 14.26
N SER A 243 9.19 3.13 13.62
CA SER A 243 8.62 2.86 12.29
C SER A 243 9.64 2.88 11.15
N GLU A 244 10.90 3.24 11.44
CA GLU A 244 11.96 3.09 10.46
C GLU A 244 12.10 1.62 10.06
N HIS A 245 11.94 1.37 8.77
CA HIS A 245 11.88 0.03 8.21
C HIS A 245 12.62 -0.05 6.89
N THR A 246 13.01 -1.27 6.52
CA THR A 246 13.70 -1.58 5.27
C THR A 246 13.01 -2.73 4.55
N GLY A 247 13.02 -2.67 3.22
CA GLY A 247 12.75 -3.82 2.38
C GLY A 247 14.07 -4.52 2.06
N CYS A 248 14.31 -5.65 2.71
CA CYS A 248 15.54 -6.42 2.52
C CYS A 248 15.70 -6.88 1.06
N PRO A 249 16.95 -7.09 0.59
CA PRO A 249 17.20 -7.56 -0.77
C PRO A 249 16.48 -8.88 -1.05
N VAL A 250 15.87 -9.00 -2.22
CA VAL A 250 15.38 -10.30 -2.73
C VAL A 250 16.60 -11.15 -3.10
N LEU A 251 16.70 -12.35 -2.54
CA LEU A 251 17.81 -13.28 -2.77
C LEU A 251 17.42 -14.43 -3.71
N GLY A 252 16.12 -14.74 -3.80
CA GLY A 252 15.57 -15.74 -4.72
C GLY A 252 14.16 -15.38 -5.16
N GLY A 253 13.80 -15.69 -6.40
CA GLY A 253 12.49 -15.41 -6.97
C GLY A 253 12.22 -13.91 -7.21
N VAL A 254 10.96 -13.50 -7.02
CA VAL A 254 10.49 -12.13 -7.19
C VAL A 254 9.55 -11.76 -6.04
N LYS A 255 9.62 -10.51 -5.58
CA LYS A 255 8.66 -9.97 -4.60
C LYS A 255 7.77 -8.95 -5.28
N TRP A 256 6.46 -9.12 -5.10
CA TRP A 256 5.46 -8.11 -5.42
C TRP A 256 4.73 -7.68 -4.16
N ASN A 257 4.59 -6.37 -3.95
CA ASN A 257 3.79 -5.84 -2.86
C ASN A 257 3.02 -4.59 -3.30
N ALA A 258 1.89 -4.35 -2.63
CA ALA A 258 1.14 -3.12 -2.73
C ALA A 258 1.22 -2.37 -1.40
N VAL A 259 1.46 -1.06 -1.46
CA VAL A 259 1.56 -0.17 -0.31
C VAL A 259 0.36 0.74 -0.30
N LYS A 260 -0.28 0.85 0.87
CA LYS A 260 -1.32 1.83 1.15
C LYS A 260 -0.87 2.74 2.28
N TRP A 261 -0.55 3.97 1.92
CA TRP A 261 -0.30 5.03 2.89
C TRP A 261 -1.61 5.70 3.29
N ILE A 262 -1.75 6.02 4.57
CA ILE A 262 -2.94 6.63 5.15
C ILE A 262 -2.56 7.92 5.88
N ARG A 263 -3.19 9.03 5.53
CA ARG A 263 -2.93 10.37 6.08
C ARG A 263 -3.78 10.65 7.32
N ALA A 264 -3.36 11.63 8.12
CA ALA A 264 -4.17 12.13 9.24
C ALA A 264 -5.43 12.89 8.78
N VAL A 265 -5.39 13.43 7.56
CA VAL A 265 -6.45 14.24 6.94
C VAL A 265 -6.85 13.65 5.59
N PRO A 266 -8.00 14.03 5.01
CA PRO A 266 -8.37 13.62 3.66
C PRO A 266 -7.25 13.89 2.64
N TYR A 267 -6.91 12.86 1.86
CA TYR A 267 -5.92 12.98 0.80
C TYR A 267 -6.64 13.33 -0.51
N ARG A 268 -6.38 14.49 -1.11
CA ARG A 268 -6.97 14.92 -2.40
C ARG A 268 -8.48 14.60 -2.51
N PRO A 269 -9.34 15.17 -1.64
CA PRO A 269 -10.75 14.78 -1.55
C PRO A 269 -11.50 14.99 -2.87
N GLU A 270 -11.15 16.02 -3.65
CA GLU A 270 -11.78 16.30 -4.95
C GLU A 270 -11.52 15.17 -5.95
N GLU A 271 -10.30 14.62 -5.97
CA GLU A 271 -9.94 13.48 -6.81
C GLU A 271 -10.70 12.20 -6.39
N TRP A 272 -10.89 12.02 -5.08
CA TRP A 272 -11.69 10.91 -4.55
C TRP A 272 -13.16 11.04 -4.96
N GLU A 273 -13.77 12.21 -4.78
CA GLU A 273 -15.17 12.45 -5.15
C GLU A 273 -15.41 12.26 -6.65
N GLU A 274 -14.47 12.67 -7.50
CA GLU A 274 -14.57 12.46 -8.94
C GLU A 274 -14.50 10.97 -9.30
N SER A 275 -13.66 10.20 -8.61
CA SER A 275 -13.56 8.74 -8.81
C SER A 275 -14.86 8.00 -8.48
N LEU A 276 -15.74 8.56 -7.64
CA LEU A 276 -17.04 7.99 -7.33
C LEU A 276 -18.07 8.21 -8.46
N LYS A 277 -17.87 9.24 -9.30
CA LYS A 277 -18.79 9.59 -10.39
C LYS A 277 -18.43 8.87 -11.67
N LYS A 278 -17.14 8.65 -11.92
CA LYS A 278 -16.65 8.12 -13.20
C LYS A 278 -15.49 7.16 -13.00
N ALA A 279 -15.64 5.96 -13.54
CA ALA A 279 -14.55 5.00 -13.61
C ALA A 279 -13.40 5.53 -14.50
N PRO A 280 -12.13 5.24 -14.15
CA PRO A 280 -10.99 5.60 -14.98
C PRO A 280 -11.09 4.91 -16.34
N ALA A 281 -10.70 5.63 -17.40
CA ALA A 281 -10.61 5.03 -18.73
C ALA A 281 -9.44 4.03 -18.76
N PRO A 282 -9.59 2.88 -19.44
CA PRO A 282 -8.47 1.97 -19.67
C PRO A 282 -7.37 2.71 -20.43
N GLU A 283 -6.15 2.72 -19.87
CA GLU A 283 -4.99 3.24 -20.58
C GLU A 283 -4.40 2.15 -21.47
N PRO A 284 -4.13 2.42 -22.76
CA PRO A 284 -3.51 1.43 -23.64
C PRO A 284 -2.14 0.99 -23.12
N ASP A 285 -1.72 -0.23 -23.42
CA ASP A 285 -0.36 -0.67 -23.04
C ASP A 285 0.71 0.16 -23.77
N PRO A 286 1.77 0.63 -23.10
CA PRO A 286 2.84 1.39 -23.73
C PRO A 286 3.69 0.59 -24.74
N GLY A 287 3.52 -0.72 -24.85
CA GLY A 287 4.07 -1.52 -25.96
C GLY A 287 3.38 -1.27 -27.29
N LEU A 288 2.13 -0.78 -27.27
CA LEU A 288 1.41 -0.36 -28.46
C LEU A 288 1.93 0.99 -28.95
N CYS A 289 2.38 1.04 -30.20
CA CYS A 289 2.82 2.29 -30.83
C CYS A 289 1.65 3.07 -31.42
N LEU A 290 1.05 3.92 -30.60
CA LEU A 290 -0.16 4.67 -30.92
C LEU A 290 0.03 6.18 -30.70
N ASP A 291 -0.77 6.96 -31.41
CA ASP A 291 -1.04 8.35 -31.12
C ASP A 291 -2.44 8.45 -30.50
N TYR A 292 -2.55 9.10 -29.34
CA TYR A 292 -3.82 9.25 -28.61
C TYR A 292 -4.59 10.50 -28.98
N ASP A 293 -4.00 11.38 -29.79
CA ASP A 293 -4.66 12.58 -30.31
C ASP A 293 -4.51 12.66 -31.83
N LYS A 294 -5.57 13.13 -32.50
CA LYS A 294 -5.57 13.32 -33.96
C LYS A 294 -4.60 14.41 -34.40
N GLY A 295 -4.23 15.33 -33.51
CA GLY A 295 -3.27 16.41 -33.74
C GLY A 295 -1.80 15.98 -33.67
N CYS A 296 -1.50 14.76 -33.21
CA CYS A 296 -0.13 14.32 -32.96
C CYS A 296 0.82 14.51 -34.15
N GLN A 297 0.40 14.14 -35.37
CA GLN A 297 1.25 14.32 -36.56
C GLN A 297 1.55 15.79 -36.83
N LYS A 298 0.51 16.65 -36.79
CA LYS A 298 0.66 18.10 -37.01
C LYS A 298 1.60 18.73 -35.98
N TRP A 299 1.50 18.33 -34.71
CA TRP A 299 2.37 18.84 -33.65
C TRP A 299 3.81 18.31 -33.79
N ALA A 300 3.98 17.04 -34.17
CA ALA A 300 5.28 16.46 -34.46
C ALA A 300 5.98 17.20 -35.62
N ASP A 301 5.27 17.43 -36.72
CA ASP A 301 5.76 18.21 -37.87
C ASP A 301 6.12 19.66 -37.47
N GLY A 302 5.39 20.21 -36.50
CA GLY A 302 5.66 21.52 -35.91
C GLY A 302 6.87 21.57 -34.97
N GLY A 303 7.48 20.44 -34.63
CA GLY A 303 8.63 20.34 -33.72
C GLY A 303 8.28 20.16 -32.23
N GLU A 304 7.04 19.81 -31.90
CA GLU A 304 6.63 19.60 -30.49
C GLU A 304 7.28 18.38 -29.84
N CYS A 305 7.79 17.43 -30.63
CA CYS A 305 8.51 16.27 -30.10
C CYS A 305 9.75 16.66 -29.27
N THR A 306 10.32 17.85 -29.51
CA THR A 306 11.46 18.39 -28.75
C THR A 306 11.06 19.51 -27.80
N ARG A 307 10.04 20.32 -28.13
CA ARG A 307 9.57 21.42 -27.27
C ARG A 307 8.66 20.97 -26.13
N ASN A 308 7.89 19.91 -26.37
CA ASN A 308 6.91 19.36 -25.44
C ASN A 308 7.14 17.85 -25.26
N VAL A 309 8.38 17.49 -24.93
CA VAL A 309 8.83 16.09 -24.80
C VAL A 309 7.93 15.28 -23.87
N HIS A 310 7.57 15.84 -22.71
CA HIS A 310 6.79 15.13 -21.70
C HIS A 310 5.40 14.69 -22.18
N TYR A 311 4.69 15.54 -22.92
CA TYR A 311 3.40 15.18 -23.49
C TYR A 311 3.56 14.31 -24.74
N MET A 312 4.46 14.70 -25.65
CA MET A 312 4.57 14.07 -26.96
C MET A 312 5.23 12.69 -26.89
N VAL A 313 6.40 12.62 -26.26
CA VAL A 313 7.26 11.43 -26.19
C VAL A 313 7.08 10.69 -24.87
N GLY A 314 6.84 11.42 -23.78
CA GLY A 314 6.80 10.89 -22.42
C GLY A 314 8.09 11.18 -21.66
N GLY A 315 8.23 10.54 -20.51
CA GLY A 315 9.44 10.60 -19.67
C GLY A 315 9.34 9.60 -18.53
N ASP A 316 10.14 9.78 -17.48
CA ASP A 316 10.21 8.83 -16.36
C ASP A 316 8.88 8.60 -15.65
N TYR A 317 7.97 9.58 -15.68
CA TYR A 317 6.67 9.53 -14.99
C TYR A 317 5.47 9.64 -15.91
N HIS A 318 5.68 9.98 -17.20
CA HIS A 318 4.59 10.33 -18.11
C HIS A 318 4.65 9.46 -19.34
N LYS A 319 3.49 8.98 -19.76
CA LYS A 319 3.32 8.29 -21.02
C LYS A 319 3.28 9.32 -22.15
N GLY A 320 4.02 9.09 -23.22
CA GLY A 320 3.90 9.92 -24.42
C GLY A 320 2.57 9.68 -25.12
N HIS A 321 1.88 10.78 -25.45
CA HIS A 321 0.61 10.77 -26.19
C HIS A 321 0.79 10.64 -27.69
N CYS A 322 1.96 11.00 -28.22
CA CYS A 322 2.21 11.12 -29.65
C CYS A 322 3.47 10.36 -30.08
N ARG A 323 3.72 9.20 -29.46
CA ARG A 323 4.97 8.45 -29.62
C ARG A 323 5.18 7.97 -31.06
N ARG A 324 4.10 7.61 -31.74
CA ARG A 324 4.16 7.16 -33.14
C ARG A 324 4.52 8.33 -34.05
N ALA A 325 3.83 9.47 -33.92
CA ALA A 325 4.16 10.69 -34.67
C ALA A 325 5.61 11.17 -34.41
N CYS A 326 6.07 11.07 -33.16
CA CYS A 326 7.45 11.41 -32.78
C CYS A 326 8.49 10.31 -33.07
N ARG A 327 8.09 9.18 -33.65
CA ARG A 327 8.98 8.06 -34.03
C ARG A 327 9.79 7.50 -32.85
N THR A 328 9.20 7.48 -31.66
CA THR A 328 9.80 6.89 -30.45
C THR A 328 9.29 5.47 -30.15
N CYS A 329 8.53 4.92 -31.08
CA CYS A 329 8.08 3.53 -31.14
C CYS A 329 7.82 3.16 -32.60
N GLU A 330 7.61 1.87 -32.86
CA GLU A 330 7.19 1.37 -34.18
C GLU A 330 5.90 0.54 -34.08
N PRO A 331 5.01 0.56 -35.09
CA PRO A 331 3.86 -0.33 -35.13
C PRO A 331 4.31 -1.80 -35.17
N CYS A 332 3.80 -2.62 -34.26
CA CYS A 332 4.09 -4.06 -34.22
C CYS A 332 3.00 -4.85 -34.95
N GLU A 333 3.38 -5.94 -35.59
CA GLU A 333 2.42 -6.92 -36.12
C GLU A 333 1.69 -7.63 -34.97
N GLU A 334 0.51 -8.17 -35.25
CA GLU A 334 -0.28 -8.90 -34.25
C GLU A 334 0.51 -10.13 -33.76
N GLY A 335 0.75 -10.20 -32.44
CA GLY A 335 1.53 -11.27 -31.81
C GLY A 335 3.05 -11.06 -31.81
N ASP A 336 3.59 -9.98 -32.41
CA ASP A 336 5.01 -9.67 -32.35
C ASP A 336 5.42 -9.14 -30.96
N MET A 337 5.68 -10.09 -30.05
CA MET A 337 6.11 -9.80 -28.69
C MET A 337 7.52 -9.20 -28.61
N VAL A 338 8.36 -9.36 -29.64
CA VAL A 338 9.71 -8.79 -29.66
C VAL A 338 9.62 -7.29 -29.91
N CYS A 339 8.87 -6.87 -30.93
CA CYS A 339 8.58 -5.46 -31.18
C CYS A 339 7.86 -4.83 -30.00
N PHE A 340 6.84 -5.49 -29.45
CA PHE A 340 6.08 -4.98 -28.32
C PHE A 340 6.96 -4.72 -27.08
N ARG A 341 7.83 -5.67 -26.73
CA ARG A 341 8.78 -5.53 -25.61
C ARG A 341 9.83 -4.44 -25.89
N ARG A 342 10.27 -4.28 -27.15
CA ARG A 342 11.18 -3.21 -27.55
C ARG A 342 10.52 -1.83 -27.35
N ASN A 343 9.27 -1.66 -27.78
CA ASN A 343 8.52 -0.42 -27.57
C ASN A 343 8.34 -0.06 -26.10
N ARG A 344 8.09 -1.05 -25.23
CA ARG A 344 8.01 -0.86 -23.77
C ARG A 344 9.35 -0.43 -23.18
N ALA A 345 10.42 -1.16 -23.51
CA ALA A 345 11.77 -0.87 -23.02
C ALA A 345 12.23 0.54 -23.44
N ASN A 346 11.99 0.92 -24.69
CA ASN A 346 12.35 2.25 -25.21
C ASN A 346 11.62 3.39 -24.49
N ALA A 347 10.45 3.13 -23.89
CA ALA A 347 9.72 4.10 -23.07
C ALA A 347 9.97 3.96 -21.56
N GLY A 348 10.94 3.14 -21.16
CA GLY A 348 11.33 2.94 -19.76
C GLY A 348 10.36 2.08 -18.95
N TYR A 349 9.48 1.32 -19.60
CA TYR A 349 8.54 0.42 -18.92
C TYR A 349 9.16 -0.97 -18.71
N LEU A 350 8.80 -1.61 -17.61
CA LEU A 350 9.21 -2.97 -17.30
C LEU A 350 8.65 -3.95 -18.34
N ASN A 351 9.53 -4.74 -18.94
CA ASN A 351 9.14 -5.98 -19.61
C ASN A 351 9.05 -7.07 -18.55
N TYR A 352 7.87 -7.23 -17.96
CA TYR A 352 7.66 -8.28 -16.98
C TYR A 352 7.32 -9.59 -17.68
N ASP A 353 7.84 -10.69 -17.14
CA ASP A 353 7.54 -12.03 -17.64
C ASP A 353 6.22 -12.50 -17.02
N PRO A 354 5.19 -12.83 -17.82
CA PRO A 354 3.95 -13.43 -17.28
C PRO A 354 4.20 -14.73 -16.51
N ALA A 355 5.32 -15.42 -16.74
CA ALA A 355 5.73 -16.57 -15.94
C ALA A 355 5.98 -16.23 -14.46
N GLU A 356 6.30 -14.98 -14.12
CA GLU A 356 6.38 -14.51 -12.71
C GLU A 356 5.04 -14.60 -11.97
N LEU A 357 3.94 -14.76 -12.71
CA LEU A 357 2.59 -14.92 -12.18
C LEU A 357 2.14 -16.40 -12.18
N GLN A 358 2.99 -17.34 -12.61
CA GLN A 358 2.67 -18.76 -12.54
C GLN A 358 2.60 -19.20 -11.08
N GLY A 359 1.47 -19.77 -10.68
CA GLY A 359 1.20 -20.20 -9.31
C GLY A 359 0.42 -19.18 -8.46
N LEU A 360 0.08 -18.00 -9.01
CA LEU A 360 -0.97 -17.12 -8.47
C LEU A 360 -2.37 -17.63 -8.75
#